data_AF-A0A8H4KSK0-F1
#
_entry.id   AF-A0A8H4KSK0-F1
#
_cell.length_a   1.000
_cell.length_b   1.000
_cell.length_c   1.000
_cell.angle_alpha   90.00
_cell.angle_beta   90.00
_cell.angle_gamma   90.00
#
_symmetry.space_group_name_H-M   'P 1'
#
loop_
_entity.id
_entity.type
_entity.pdbx_description
1 polymer ?
#
loop_
_entity_poly.entity_id
_entity_poly.type
_entity_poly.pdbx_seq_one_letter_code
_entity_poly.pdbx_strand_id
1 'polypeptide(L)'
;MRLIWKAAKPISSGEATSSSTAVPDIALCQCQNRTTDKQLYQSFLTNGHSLLHWTGALGNPILQQVLSLYSRVPPIRYSVRALMSLSGVSCCRVSALASVDFAITEAQRFLQSSNESQKALDLVITMVMLSQIAIVLSQKTTSNGTDTETQHLLEILGGLDMNAWIVGRKTEPLHIWAKWCSGREGIETVSGLPRPLLDSIACLSMYQDVTEDLREFISELPRQEDMTTSVQRCFALTALLQSHNTIVPLTDADEIAASLQEAINNLRTEVNLGLFAWPAYTLGRYVGCSDARMRLVKGILGQIYSQTNDPFGFSGKAHTLLARNLGIGIGDGPEELQEEAMEVGLW
;
A
#
# COMPACT_ATOMS: atom_id res chain seq x y z
N MET A 1 -26.56 -6.23 26.70
CA MET A 1 -25.76 -5.26 27.49
C MET A 1 -25.11 -4.30 26.50
N ARG A 2 -25.63 -3.07 26.32
CA ARG A 2 -25.08 -2.07 25.39
C ARG A 2 -24.04 -1.23 26.13
N LEU A 3 -22.78 -1.31 25.73
CA LEU A 3 -21.73 -0.41 26.21
C LEU A 3 -21.79 0.88 25.39
N ILE A 4 -22.26 1.96 26.03
CA ILE A 4 -22.29 3.30 25.44
C ILE A 4 -20.93 3.95 25.75
N TRP A 5 -20.09 4.12 24.73
CA TRP A 5 -18.87 4.92 24.83
C TRP A 5 -19.25 6.40 24.85
N LYS A 6 -18.98 7.10 25.98
CA LYS A 6 -18.95 8.56 26.02
C LYS A 6 -17.53 9.02 25.74
N ALA A 7 -17.34 9.81 24.69
CA ALA A 7 -16.08 10.50 24.44
C ALA A 7 -15.71 11.39 25.64
N ALA A 8 -14.46 11.34 26.07
CA ALA A 8 -13.94 12.23 27.10
C ALA A 8 -13.99 13.68 26.60
N LYS A 9 -14.48 14.60 27.44
CA LYS A 9 -14.45 16.03 27.13
C LYS A 9 -13.00 16.49 26.97
N PRO A 10 -12.67 17.31 25.95
CA PRO A 10 -11.36 17.89 25.83
C PRO A 10 -11.07 18.78 27.05
N ILE A 11 -9.91 18.57 27.65
CA ILE A 11 -9.38 19.40 28.73
C ILE A 11 -9.13 20.78 28.12
N SER A 12 -9.75 21.81 28.68
CA SER A 12 -9.56 23.20 28.29
C SER A 12 -8.09 23.58 28.34
N SER A 13 -7.59 24.13 27.25
CA SER A 13 -6.20 24.58 27.04
C SER A 13 -5.83 25.71 28.01
N GLY A 14 -5.18 25.35 29.12
CA GLY A 14 -4.34 26.26 29.89
C GLY A 14 -2.94 26.29 29.28
N GLU A 15 -2.35 27.49 29.15
CA GLU A 15 -1.02 27.73 28.61
C GLU A 15 0.04 26.83 29.25
N ALA A 16 0.63 25.95 28.43
CA ALA A 16 1.64 25.00 28.87
C ALA A 16 3.04 25.61 28.76
N THR A 17 3.63 25.91 29.91
CA THR A 17 5.08 25.99 30.07
C THR A 17 5.67 24.59 29.85
N SER A 18 6.70 24.50 29.02
CA SER A 18 7.40 23.28 28.61
C SER A 18 8.17 22.65 29.77
N SER A 19 7.46 21.94 30.64
CA SER A 19 8.03 20.97 31.57
C SER A 19 7.62 19.56 31.12
N SER A 20 8.61 18.69 30.92
CA SER A 20 8.43 17.27 30.62
C SER A 20 7.79 16.58 31.83
N THR A 21 6.47 16.67 31.91
CA THR A 21 5.67 15.92 32.87
C THR A 21 5.42 14.55 32.26
N ALA A 22 6.02 13.52 32.88
CA ALA A 22 5.71 12.14 32.58
C ALA A 22 4.20 11.95 32.71
N VAL A 23 3.52 11.63 31.60
CA VAL A 23 2.10 11.30 31.62
C VAL A 23 1.92 10.13 32.59
N PRO A 24 1.07 10.25 33.63
CA PRO A 24 0.88 9.18 34.59
C PRO A 24 0.40 7.93 33.84
N ASP A 25 1.08 6.81 34.11
CA ASP A 25 0.78 5.50 33.52
C ASP A 25 -0.56 5.01 34.09
N ILE A 26 -1.66 5.51 33.53
CA ILE A 26 -3.00 5.11 33.91
C ILE A 26 -3.11 3.61 33.61
N ALA A 27 -3.36 2.82 34.67
CA ALA A 27 -3.56 1.40 34.54
C ALA A 27 -4.87 1.11 33.80
N LEU A 28 -4.77 0.90 32.47
CA LEU A 28 -5.90 0.61 31.58
C LEU A 28 -6.53 -0.77 31.85
N CYS A 29 -5.81 -1.65 32.54
CA CYS A 29 -6.30 -2.96 32.97
C CYS A 29 -5.72 -3.35 34.34
N GLN A 30 -6.45 -4.16 35.09
CA GLN A 30 -6.06 -4.64 36.44
C GLN A 30 -5.37 -6.02 36.41
N CYS A 31 -4.78 -6.41 35.29
CA CYS A 31 -4.12 -7.71 35.17
C CYS A 31 -2.86 -7.76 36.06
N GLN A 32 -2.76 -8.77 36.92
CA GLN A 32 -1.63 -8.94 37.86
C GLN A 32 -0.28 -9.10 37.14
N ASN A 33 -0.28 -9.66 35.93
CA ASN A 33 0.92 -9.89 35.11
C ASN A 33 1.00 -8.91 33.92
N ARG A 34 0.67 -7.64 34.13
CA ARG A 34 0.75 -6.62 33.06
C ARG A 34 2.20 -6.41 32.66
N THR A 35 2.49 -6.66 31.39
CA THR A 35 3.79 -6.37 30.80
C THR A 35 4.03 -4.86 30.78
N THR A 36 5.14 -4.43 31.35
CA THR A 36 5.58 -3.03 31.38
C THR A 36 6.07 -2.57 30.00
N ASP A 37 6.07 -1.26 29.74
CA ASP A 37 6.58 -0.70 28.49
C ASP A 37 8.04 -1.09 28.24
N LYS A 38 8.85 -1.18 29.31
CA LYS A 38 10.25 -1.66 29.23
C LYS A 38 10.35 -3.11 28.77
N GLN A 39 9.48 -3.98 29.27
CA GLN A 39 9.44 -5.39 28.86
C GLN A 39 8.92 -5.56 27.43
N LEU A 40 7.91 -4.76 27.03
CA LEU A 40 7.44 -4.73 25.64
C LEU A 40 8.56 -4.27 24.71
N TYR A 41 9.28 -3.21 25.06
CA TYR A 41 10.43 -2.74 24.28
C TYR A 41 11.55 -3.78 24.18
N GLN A 42 11.89 -4.47 25.29
CA GLN A 42 12.87 -5.58 25.25
C GLN A 42 12.41 -6.73 24.35
N SER A 43 11.11 -7.04 24.39
CA SER A 43 10.52 -8.05 23.52
C SER A 43 10.58 -7.60 22.05
N PHE A 44 10.43 -6.31 21.77
CA PHE A 44 10.60 -5.74 20.43
C PHE A 44 12.05 -5.77 19.95
N LEU A 45 13.03 -5.51 20.82
CA LEU A 45 14.45 -5.66 20.46
C LEU A 45 14.78 -7.09 20.01
N THR A 46 14.15 -8.07 20.63
CA THR A 46 14.39 -9.50 20.35
C THR A 46 13.60 -9.97 19.13
N ASN A 47 12.31 -9.62 19.03
CA ASN A 47 11.37 -10.22 18.08
C ASN A 47 10.77 -9.24 17.06
N GLY A 48 11.07 -7.94 17.17
CA GLY A 48 10.46 -6.89 16.36
C GLY A 48 10.76 -7.01 14.86
N HIS A 49 11.93 -7.57 14.51
CA HIS A 49 12.29 -7.82 13.10
C HIS A 49 11.29 -8.75 12.40
N SER A 50 10.79 -9.78 13.09
CA SER A 50 9.80 -10.71 12.55
C SER A 50 8.42 -10.07 12.39
N LEU A 51 8.08 -9.10 13.25
CA LEU A 51 6.79 -8.39 13.21
C LEU A 51 6.74 -7.33 12.11
N LEU A 52 7.88 -6.83 11.66
CA LEU A 52 7.99 -5.90 10.54
C LEU A 52 8.13 -6.64 9.19
N HIS A 53 7.84 -7.95 9.15
CA HIS A 53 7.86 -8.79 7.95
C HIS A 53 9.16 -8.70 7.14
N TRP A 54 10.32 -8.62 7.80
CA TRP A 54 11.61 -8.53 7.14
C TRP A 54 12.41 -9.84 7.20
N THR A 55 13.17 -10.11 6.15
CA THR A 55 13.95 -11.34 5.93
C THR A 55 15.10 -11.55 6.93
N GLY A 56 15.50 -10.56 7.75
CA GLY A 56 16.50 -10.76 8.81
C GLY A 56 16.74 -9.56 9.73
N ALA A 57 17.19 -9.82 10.96
CA ALA A 57 17.41 -8.80 12.00
C ALA A 57 18.62 -7.88 11.75
N LEU A 58 19.70 -8.39 11.15
CA LEU A 58 20.98 -7.67 11.00
C LEU A 58 21.01 -6.68 9.83
N GLY A 59 20.00 -6.71 8.94
CA GLY A 59 19.96 -5.90 7.73
C GLY A 59 18.76 -4.97 7.61
N ASN A 60 17.95 -4.80 8.67
CA ASN A 60 16.71 -4.03 8.61
C ASN A 60 16.97 -2.53 8.90
N PRO A 61 17.00 -1.64 7.89
CA PRO A 61 17.24 -0.21 8.10
C PRO A 61 16.13 0.43 8.91
N ILE A 62 14.87 0.00 8.75
CA ILE A 62 13.73 0.56 9.50
C ILE A 62 13.82 0.16 10.97
N LEU A 63 14.26 -1.05 11.32
CA LEU A 63 14.44 -1.43 12.72
C LEU A 63 15.43 -0.48 13.41
N GLN A 64 16.56 -0.19 12.78
CA GLN A 64 17.53 0.77 13.33
C GLN A 64 16.93 2.18 13.49
N GLN A 65 16.11 2.63 12.53
CA GLN A 65 15.39 3.91 12.67
C GLN A 65 14.35 3.87 13.79
N VAL A 66 13.58 2.80 13.91
CA VAL A 66 12.59 2.64 14.99
C VAL A 66 13.30 2.68 16.35
N LEU A 67 14.44 2.00 16.50
CA LEU A 67 15.21 2.00 17.74
C LEU A 67 15.82 3.37 18.06
N SER A 68 16.34 4.09 17.06
CA SER A 68 16.90 5.43 17.25
C SER A 68 15.82 6.46 17.60
N LEU A 69 14.60 6.29 17.07
CA LEU A 69 13.48 7.21 17.26
C LEU A 69 12.58 6.85 18.45
N TYR A 70 12.59 5.61 18.94
CA TYR A 70 11.70 5.12 20.01
C TYR A 70 11.69 6.04 21.25
N SER A 71 12.85 6.55 21.66
CA SER A 71 12.96 7.43 22.82
C SER A 71 12.53 8.88 22.52
N ARG A 72 12.55 9.31 21.27
CA ARG A 72 12.37 10.72 20.86
C ARG A 72 11.00 11.02 20.26
N VAL A 73 10.40 10.06 19.57
CA VAL A 73 9.17 10.24 18.78
C VAL A 73 8.04 9.44 19.43
N PRO A 74 7.10 10.11 20.14
CA PRO A 74 6.02 9.42 20.85
C PRO A 74 5.20 8.45 19.99
N PRO A 75 4.76 8.82 18.76
CA PRO A 75 4.01 7.89 17.90
C PRO A 75 4.73 6.55 17.68
N ILE A 76 6.05 6.59 17.47
CA ILE A 76 6.86 5.38 17.24
C ILE A 76 6.91 4.53 18.52
N ARG A 77 7.09 5.17 19.67
CA ARG A 77 7.09 4.49 20.98
C ARG A 77 5.79 3.73 21.24
N TYR A 78 4.66 4.42 21.06
CA TYR A 78 3.34 3.82 21.27
C TYR A 78 3.02 2.79 20.20
N SER A 79 3.54 2.95 18.98
CA SER A 79 3.37 1.95 17.95
C SER A 79 4.11 0.64 18.25
N VAL A 80 5.35 0.71 18.77
CA VAL A 80 6.07 -0.47 19.28
C VAL A 80 5.26 -1.14 20.41
N ARG A 81 4.73 -0.34 21.35
CA ARG A 81 3.89 -0.85 22.44
C ARG A 81 2.66 -1.57 21.91
N ALA A 82 1.98 -1.00 20.91
CA ALA A 82 0.82 -1.58 20.26
C ALA A 82 1.16 -2.90 19.55
N LEU A 83 2.20 -2.93 18.71
CA LEU A 83 2.66 -4.13 18.00
C LEU A 83 2.99 -5.27 18.96
N MET A 84 3.76 -5.01 20.00
CA MET A 84 4.14 -6.04 20.97
C MET A 84 2.94 -6.53 21.78
N SER A 85 2.05 -5.61 22.13
CA SER A 85 0.81 -5.97 22.84
C SER A 85 -0.10 -6.84 21.96
N LEU A 86 -0.21 -6.50 20.68
CA LEU A 86 -0.91 -7.29 19.68
C LEU A 86 -0.23 -8.61 19.39
N SER A 87 1.08 -8.77 19.59
CA SER A 87 1.80 -10.02 19.31
C SER A 87 1.67 -11.08 20.42
N GLY A 88 0.78 -10.86 21.39
CA GLY A 88 0.53 -11.80 22.49
C GLY A 88 1.43 -11.61 23.71
N VAL A 89 2.24 -10.55 23.73
CA VAL A 89 3.07 -10.20 24.90
C VAL A 89 2.27 -9.41 25.95
N SER A 90 1.07 -8.92 25.61
CA SER A 90 0.20 -8.25 26.58
C SER A 90 -0.61 -9.24 27.42
N CYS A 91 -1.02 -8.79 28.61
CA CYS A 91 -1.80 -9.58 29.55
C CYS A 91 -3.25 -9.84 29.11
N CYS A 92 -3.85 -8.97 28.28
CA CYS A 92 -5.23 -9.11 27.82
C CYS A 92 -5.53 -8.27 26.57
N ARG A 93 -6.62 -8.62 25.86
CA ARG A 93 -7.08 -7.94 24.63
C ARG A 93 -7.39 -6.45 24.85
N VAL A 94 -7.93 -6.08 26.01
CA VAL A 94 -8.24 -4.68 26.37
C VAL A 94 -6.95 -3.84 26.40
N SER A 95 -5.88 -4.36 27.01
CA SER A 95 -4.59 -3.66 27.04
C SER A 95 -3.97 -3.52 25.64
N ALA A 96 -4.16 -4.50 24.77
CA ALA A 96 -3.67 -4.44 23.39
C ALA A 96 -4.41 -3.37 22.59
N LEU A 97 -5.75 -3.36 22.63
CA LEU A 97 -6.57 -2.36 21.93
C LEU A 97 -6.32 -0.95 22.44
N ALA A 98 -6.18 -0.77 23.76
CA ALA A 98 -5.84 0.53 24.30
C ALA A 98 -4.47 1.01 23.81
N SER A 99 -3.49 0.10 23.68
CA SER A 99 -2.17 0.46 23.13
C SER A 99 -2.25 0.90 21.66
N VAL A 100 -3.13 0.28 20.86
CA VAL A 100 -3.43 0.69 19.48
C VAL A 100 -4.05 2.10 19.45
N ASP A 101 -5.05 2.35 20.29
CA ASP A 101 -5.70 3.66 20.41
C ASP A 101 -4.70 4.77 20.78
N PHE A 102 -3.79 4.50 21.72
CA PHE A 102 -2.70 5.43 22.05
C PHE A 102 -1.76 5.67 20.86
N ALA A 103 -1.39 4.63 20.12
CA ALA A 103 -0.52 4.79 18.95
C ALA A 103 -1.16 5.68 17.88
N ILE A 104 -2.45 5.48 17.58
CA ILE A 104 -3.22 6.27 16.62
C ILE A 104 -3.36 7.72 17.11
N THR A 105 -3.76 7.91 18.36
CA THR A 105 -3.96 9.25 18.95
C THR A 105 -2.67 10.07 18.90
N GLU A 106 -1.54 9.45 19.23
CA GLU A 106 -0.24 10.13 19.24
C GLU A 106 0.24 10.42 17.83
N ALA A 107 0.02 9.52 16.88
CA ALA A 107 0.31 9.77 15.47
C ALA A 107 -0.53 10.92 14.89
N GLN A 108 -1.82 11.00 15.23
CA GLN A 108 -2.68 12.12 14.83
C GLN A 108 -2.20 13.45 15.42
N ARG A 109 -1.86 13.47 16.72
CA ARG A 109 -1.28 14.68 17.33
C ARG A 109 0.03 15.07 16.67
N PHE A 110 0.87 14.09 16.35
CA PHE A 110 2.14 14.31 15.67
C PHE A 110 1.92 14.93 14.28
N LEU A 111 1.02 14.37 13.46
CA LEU A 111 0.61 14.91 12.17
C LEU A 111 0.14 16.37 12.27
N GLN A 112 -0.71 16.68 13.25
CA GLN A 112 -1.27 18.02 13.42
C GLN A 112 -0.25 19.06 13.94
N SER A 113 0.81 18.62 14.61
CA SER A 113 1.82 19.49 15.22
C SER A 113 3.00 19.85 14.30
N SER A 114 2.95 19.50 13.01
CA SER A 114 4.14 19.39 12.17
C SER A 114 4.56 20.66 11.42
N ASN A 115 5.58 21.36 11.92
CA ASN A 115 6.43 22.32 11.17
C ASN A 115 7.52 21.58 10.37
N GLU A 116 7.86 22.07 9.17
CA GLU A 116 8.17 21.22 8.01
C GLU A 116 9.55 20.55 7.89
N SER A 117 10.69 21.02 8.41
CA SER A 117 11.97 20.52 7.86
C SER A 117 12.61 19.29 8.55
N GLN A 118 12.16 18.88 9.74
CA GLN A 118 12.79 17.77 10.50
C GLN A 118 11.90 16.53 10.67
N LYS A 119 10.73 16.49 10.03
CA LYS A 119 9.65 15.54 10.36
C LYS A 119 9.35 14.47 9.32
N ALA A 120 9.94 14.53 8.12
CA ALA A 120 9.61 13.61 7.04
C ALA A 120 9.95 12.15 7.39
N LEU A 121 11.15 11.88 7.89
CA LEU A 121 11.55 10.52 8.28
C LEU A 121 10.72 10.00 9.46
N ASP A 122 10.54 10.81 10.50
CA ASP A 122 9.72 10.45 11.67
C ASP A 122 8.27 10.14 11.27
N LEU A 123 7.74 10.91 10.32
CA LEU A 123 6.41 10.71 9.76
C LEU A 123 6.33 9.40 8.97
N VAL A 124 7.27 9.15 8.06
CA VAL A 124 7.33 7.91 7.27
C VAL A 124 7.41 6.70 8.21
N ILE A 125 8.31 6.72 9.19
CA ILE A 125 8.44 5.61 10.15
C ILE A 125 7.15 5.47 10.99
N THR A 126 6.50 6.56 11.37
CA THR A 126 5.21 6.50 12.07
C THR A 126 4.14 5.84 11.20
N MET A 127 4.03 6.21 9.92
CA MET A 127 3.05 5.63 8.99
C MET A 127 3.33 4.14 8.73
N VAL A 128 4.60 3.75 8.56
CA VAL A 128 5.00 2.34 8.46
C VAL A 128 4.56 1.58 9.70
N MET A 129 4.85 2.10 10.89
CA MET A 129 4.50 1.44 12.16
C MET A 129 2.98 1.30 12.35
N LEU A 130 2.19 2.32 11.97
CA LEU A 130 0.73 2.24 11.98
C LEU A 130 0.21 1.19 10.98
N SER A 131 0.81 1.11 9.80
CA SER A 131 0.46 0.13 8.78
C SER A 131 0.69 -1.29 9.29
N GLN A 132 1.82 -1.53 9.98
CA GLN A 132 2.10 -2.83 10.62
C GLN A 132 1.10 -3.17 11.73
N ILE A 133 0.68 -2.17 12.52
CA ILE A 133 -0.39 -2.37 13.53
C ILE A 133 -1.69 -2.79 12.84
N ALA A 134 -2.08 -2.13 11.75
CA ALA A 134 -3.28 -2.49 11.00
C ALA A 134 -3.20 -3.92 10.47
N ILE A 135 -2.06 -4.32 9.89
CA ILE A 135 -1.83 -5.67 9.37
C ILE A 135 -1.98 -6.72 10.49
N VAL A 136 -1.27 -6.55 11.62
CA VAL A 136 -1.31 -7.50 12.74
C VAL A 136 -2.71 -7.54 13.38
N LEU A 137 -3.39 -6.40 13.48
CA LEU A 137 -4.75 -6.35 14.00
C LEU A 137 -5.71 -7.16 13.12
N SER A 138 -5.62 -7.00 11.80
CA SER A 138 -6.44 -7.73 10.83
C SER A 138 -6.17 -9.24 10.81
N GLN A 139 -4.92 -9.66 11.01
CA GLN A 139 -4.57 -11.08 11.18
C GLN A 139 -5.24 -11.71 12.42
N LYS A 140 -5.42 -10.93 13.49
CA LYS A 140 -6.02 -11.44 14.73
C LYS A 140 -7.53 -11.48 14.69
N THR A 141 -8.17 -10.55 14.00
CA THR A 141 -9.64 -10.49 13.88
C THR A 141 -10.20 -11.54 12.92
N THR A 142 -9.43 -11.96 11.91
CA THR A 142 -9.81 -13.04 10.98
C THR A 142 -9.94 -14.42 11.63
N SER A 143 -9.38 -14.62 12.84
CA SER A 143 -9.50 -15.89 13.59
C SER A 143 -10.85 -16.13 14.28
N ASN A 144 -11.73 -15.12 14.38
CA ASN A 144 -13.01 -15.22 15.08
C ASN A 144 -14.12 -14.48 14.31
N GLY A 145 -14.59 -15.05 13.19
CA GLY A 145 -15.75 -14.54 12.43
C GLY A 145 -15.53 -13.13 11.88
N THR A 146 -15.21 -13.03 10.60
CA THR A 146 -14.84 -11.77 9.94
C THR A 146 -15.92 -10.69 10.10
N ASP A 147 -15.66 -9.75 11.00
CA ASP A 147 -16.30 -8.45 11.05
C ASP A 147 -16.17 -7.77 9.67
N THR A 148 -17.29 -7.27 9.13
CA THR A 148 -17.36 -6.67 7.78
C THR A 148 -16.38 -5.51 7.62
N GLU A 149 -16.09 -4.79 8.70
CA GLU A 149 -15.14 -3.67 8.70
C GLU A 149 -13.69 -4.15 8.57
N THR A 150 -13.30 -5.20 9.30
CA THR A 150 -11.98 -5.83 9.14
C THR A 150 -11.78 -6.31 7.72
N GLN A 151 -12.81 -6.94 7.15
CA GLN A 151 -12.72 -7.45 5.80
C GLN A 151 -12.49 -6.34 4.78
N HIS A 152 -13.23 -5.24 4.92
CA HIS A 152 -13.08 -4.08 4.05
C HIS A 152 -11.66 -3.48 4.15
N LEU A 153 -11.09 -3.37 5.36
CA LEU A 153 -9.72 -2.92 5.55
C LEU A 153 -8.70 -3.88 4.89
N LEU A 154 -8.95 -5.19 4.95
CA LEU A 154 -8.11 -6.17 4.26
C LEU A 154 -8.21 -6.08 2.74
N GLU A 155 -9.38 -5.78 2.18
CA GLU A 155 -9.54 -5.54 0.75
C GLU A 155 -8.76 -4.29 0.31
N ILE A 156 -8.84 -3.20 1.07
CA ILE A 156 -8.04 -1.97 0.83
C ILE A 156 -6.55 -2.29 0.88
N LEU A 157 -6.08 -2.90 1.97
CA LEU A 157 -4.66 -3.24 2.14
C LEU A 157 -4.22 -4.25 1.09
N GLY A 158 -5.08 -5.19 0.70
CA GLY A 158 -4.84 -6.18 -0.33
C GLY A 158 -4.60 -5.53 -1.68
N GLY A 159 -5.43 -4.56 -2.06
CA GLY A 159 -5.22 -3.77 -3.26
C GLY A 159 -3.91 -2.98 -3.23
N LEU A 160 -3.66 -2.26 -2.12
CA LEU A 160 -2.40 -1.54 -1.90
C LEU A 160 -1.17 -2.45 -1.81
N ASP A 161 -1.36 -3.77 -1.69
CA ASP A 161 -0.28 -4.74 -1.59
C ASP A 161 0.01 -5.50 -2.89
N MET A 162 -0.79 -5.31 -3.95
CA MET A 162 -0.56 -5.99 -5.22
C MET A 162 0.64 -5.40 -5.96
N ASN A 163 1.71 -6.19 -6.11
CA ASN A 163 2.86 -5.84 -6.95
C ASN A 163 2.48 -5.52 -8.39
N ALA A 164 1.40 -6.12 -8.89
CA ALA A 164 0.88 -5.81 -10.22
C ALA A 164 0.53 -4.32 -10.32
N TRP A 165 -0.01 -3.69 -9.28
CA TRP A 165 -0.40 -2.27 -9.31
C TRP A 165 0.76 -1.33 -9.00
N ILE A 166 1.75 -1.82 -8.27
CA ILE A 166 2.86 -1.01 -7.75
C ILE A 166 4.11 -1.26 -8.59
N VAL A 167 4.23 -0.44 -9.62
CA VAL A 167 5.46 -0.31 -10.40
C VAL A 167 6.57 0.23 -9.50
N GLY A 168 7.74 -0.41 -9.48
CA GLY A 168 8.87 0.13 -8.71
C GLY A 168 8.92 -0.21 -7.24
N ARG A 169 8.12 -1.16 -6.75
CA ARG A 169 8.20 -1.57 -5.36
C ARG A 169 9.60 -2.11 -5.01
N LYS A 170 10.24 -1.54 -3.98
CA LYS A 170 11.53 -2.02 -3.42
C LYS A 170 11.38 -3.19 -2.45
N THR A 171 10.24 -3.26 -1.77
CA THR A 171 9.96 -4.31 -0.78
C THR A 171 9.22 -5.47 -1.42
N GLU A 172 9.43 -6.67 -0.91
CA GLU A 172 8.60 -7.81 -1.34
C GLU A 172 7.13 -7.58 -0.95
N PRO A 173 6.17 -7.99 -1.80
CA PRO A 173 4.76 -7.96 -1.49
C PRO A 173 4.45 -8.88 -0.31
N LEU A 174 3.50 -8.47 0.51
CA LEU A 174 2.98 -9.35 1.57
C LEU A 174 1.97 -10.37 1.03
N HIS A 175 1.51 -10.18 -0.20
CA HIS A 175 0.42 -10.92 -0.86
C HIS A 175 -0.85 -10.96 -0.03
N ILE A 176 -1.22 -9.83 0.59
CA ILE A 176 -2.40 -9.71 1.48
C ILE A 176 -3.66 -10.20 0.78
N TRP A 177 -3.88 -9.79 -0.47
CA TRP A 177 -5.07 -10.20 -1.21
C TRP A 177 -5.12 -11.72 -1.43
N ALA A 178 -4.07 -12.30 -2.00
CA ALA A 178 -4.01 -13.74 -2.29
C ALA A 178 -4.19 -14.58 -1.01
N LYS A 179 -3.67 -14.10 0.13
CA LYS A 179 -3.73 -14.82 1.40
C LYS A 179 -5.07 -14.70 2.11
N TRP A 180 -5.71 -13.54 2.09
CA TRP A 180 -6.84 -13.25 2.99
C TRP A 180 -8.12 -12.74 2.31
N CYS A 181 -8.02 -12.26 1.07
CA CYS A 181 -9.17 -11.72 0.32
C CYS A 181 -9.70 -12.68 -0.76
N SER A 182 -8.88 -13.63 -1.21
CA SER A 182 -9.21 -14.55 -2.31
C SER A 182 -10.38 -15.49 -2.06
N GLY A 183 -10.95 -16.01 -3.14
CA GLY A 183 -12.04 -17.00 -3.12
C GLY A 183 -13.42 -16.39 -2.90
N ARG A 184 -13.59 -15.12 -3.27
CA ARG A 184 -14.82 -14.36 -3.03
C ARG A 184 -15.45 -13.89 -4.32
N GLU A 185 -16.76 -13.68 -4.26
CA GLU A 185 -17.55 -13.22 -5.40
C GLU A 185 -17.95 -11.74 -5.30
N GLY A 186 -18.52 -11.22 -6.38
CA GLY A 186 -19.04 -9.86 -6.47
C GLY A 186 -17.98 -8.80 -6.75
N ILE A 187 -18.34 -7.54 -6.52
CA ILE A 187 -17.51 -6.37 -6.79
C ILE A 187 -16.82 -5.89 -5.51
N GLU A 188 -15.52 -5.63 -5.59
CA GLU A 188 -14.75 -4.96 -4.54
C GLU A 188 -15.07 -3.46 -4.56
N THR A 189 -15.40 -2.91 -3.39
CA THR A 189 -16.03 -1.59 -3.26
C THR A 189 -15.14 -0.39 -3.59
N VAL A 190 -13.82 -0.53 -3.49
CA VAL A 190 -12.85 0.57 -3.60
C VAL A 190 -12.36 0.74 -5.04
N SER A 191 -11.94 -0.36 -5.65
CA SER A 191 -11.50 -0.44 -7.05
C SER A 191 -12.67 -0.51 -8.03
N GLY A 192 -13.83 -1.00 -7.60
CA GLY A 192 -14.95 -1.30 -8.47
C GLY A 192 -14.72 -2.53 -9.38
N LEU A 193 -13.66 -3.30 -9.13
CA LEU A 193 -13.32 -4.49 -9.92
C LEU A 193 -13.98 -5.75 -9.35
N PRO A 194 -14.31 -6.74 -10.21
CA PRO A 194 -14.75 -8.05 -9.75
C PRO A 194 -13.67 -8.74 -8.92
N ARG A 195 -14.06 -9.31 -7.77
CA ARG A 195 -13.15 -10.06 -6.91
C ARG A 195 -12.45 -11.23 -7.65
N PRO A 196 -13.10 -11.99 -8.56
CA PRO A 196 -12.39 -13.01 -9.34
C PRO A 196 -11.25 -12.46 -10.22
N LEU A 197 -11.41 -11.25 -10.77
CA LEU A 197 -10.34 -10.57 -11.51
C LEU A 197 -9.20 -10.17 -10.56
N LEU A 198 -9.54 -9.65 -9.38
CA LEU A 198 -8.54 -9.32 -8.35
C LEU A 198 -7.78 -10.54 -7.84
N ASP A 199 -8.47 -11.68 -7.71
CA ASP A 199 -7.84 -12.96 -7.36
C ASP A 199 -6.83 -13.39 -8.42
N SER A 200 -7.19 -13.28 -9.70
CA SER A 200 -6.29 -13.56 -10.83
C SER A 200 -5.06 -12.65 -10.81
N ILE A 201 -5.25 -11.34 -10.60
CA ILE A 201 -4.15 -10.36 -10.48
C ILE A 201 -3.26 -10.67 -9.26
N ALA A 202 -3.86 -11.08 -8.14
CA ALA A 202 -3.12 -11.46 -6.95
C ALA A 202 -2.27 -12.73 -7.17
N CYS A 203 -2.80 -13.74 -7.86
CA CYS A 203 -2.07 -14.94 -8.26
C CYS A 203 -0.94 -14.61 -9.25
N LEU A 204 -1.18 -13.74 -10.23
CA LEU A 204 -0.16 -13.20 -11.13
C LEU A 204 0.97 -12.52 -10.33
N SER A 205 0.63 -11.78 -9.26
CA SER A 205 1.63 -11.15 -8.38
C SER A 205 2.53 -12.15 -7.65
N MET A 206 2.09 -13.41 -7.52
CA MET A 206 2.86 -14.53 -6.97
C MET A 206 3.52 -15.39 -8.06
N TYR A 207 3.63 -14.88 -9.29
CA TYR A 207 4.19 -15.57 -10.44
C TYR A 207 3.45 -16.87 -10.81
N GLN A 208 2.14 -16.92 -10.57
CA GLN A 208 1.29 -18.04 -10.99
C GLN A 208 0.67 -17.77 -12.36
N ASP A 209 0.64 -18.80 -13.20
CA ASP A 209 -0.03 -18.73 -14.50
C ASP A 209 -1.55 -18.71 -14.31
N VAL A 210 -2.15 -17.59 -14.70
CA VAL A 210 -3.60 -17.31 -14.66
C VAL A 210 -4.14 -17.00 -16.05
N THR A 211 -3.42 -17.42 -17.10
CA THR A 211 -3.71 -17.04 -18.48
C THR A 211 -5.09 -17.52 -18.93
N GLU A 212 -5.44 -18.77 -18.62
CA GLU A 212 -6.75 -19.35 -18.99
C GLU A 212 -7.90 -18.67 -18.24
N ASP A 213 -7.76 -18.47 -16.91
CA ASP A 213 -8.77 -17.79 -16.09
C ASP A 213 -9.04 -16.36 -16.58
N LEU A 214 -7.99 -15.61 -16.96
CA LEU A 214 -8.12 -14.26 -17.51
C LEU A 214 -8.78 -14.25 -18.89
N ARG A 215 -8.50 -15.25 -19.74
CA ARG A 215 -9.14 -15.40 -21.06
C ARG A 215 -10.61 -15.74 -20.93
N GLU A 216 -10.94 -16.68 -20.05
CA GLU A 216 -12.32 -17.03 -19.72
C GLU A 216 -13.05 -15.79 -19.23
N PHE A 217 -12.50 -15.08 -18.25
CA PHE A 217 -13.06 -13.82 -17.74
C PHE A 217 -13.34 -12.80 -18.86
N ILE A 218 -12.37 -12.54 -19.75
CA ILE A 218 -12.55 -11.60 -20.88
C ILE A 218 -13.65 -12.08 -21.83
N SER A 219 -13.76 -13.39 -22.07
CA SER A 219 -14.76 -13.96 -22.97
C SER A 219 -16.20 -13.85 -22.44
N GLU A 220 -16.35 -13.82 -21.11
CA GLU A 220 -17.63 -13.63 -20.43
C GLU A 220 -18.08 -12.17 -20.37
N LEU A 221 -17.16 -11.21 -20.54
CA LEU A 221 -17.51 -9.78 -20.50
C LEU A 221 -18.45 -9.41 -21.66
N PRO A 222 -19.49 -8.57 -21.40
CA PRO A 222 -20.40 -8.11 -22.43
C PRO A 222 -19.67 -7.46 -23.63
N ARG A 223 -20.18 -7.74 -24.84
CA ARG A 223 -19.69 -7.11 -26.09
C ARG A 223 -20.08 -5.64 -26.18
N GLN A 224 -21.24 -5.28 -25.64
CA GLN A 224 -21.63 -3.88 -25.53
C GLN A 224 -20.90 -3.29 -24.33
N GLU A 225 -19.94 -2.43 -24.60
CA GLU A 225 -19.07 -1.89 -23.57
C GLU A 225 -19.75 -0.70 -22.87
N ASP A 226 -20.09 -0.87 -21.59
CA ASP A 226 -20.21 0.27 -20.68
C ASP A 226 -18.85 0.59 -20.06
N MET A 227 -18.74 1.76 -19.43
CA MET A 227 -17.48 2.23 -18.83
C MET A 227 -16.89 1.20 -17.85
N THR A 228 -17.72 0.56 -17.05
CA THR A 228 -17.30 -0.46 -16.06
C THR A 228 -16.71 -1.68 -16.74
N THR A 229 -17.37 -2.20 -17.78
CA THR A 229 -16.91 -3.35 -18.56
C THR A 229 -15.60 -3.04 -19.29
N SER A 230 -15.47 -1.83 -19.87
CA SER A 230 -14.22 -1.41 -20.51
C SER A 230 -13.07 -1.33 -19.49
N VAL A 231 -13.30 -0.82 -18.28
CA VAL A 231 -12.28 -0.79 -17.21
C VAL A 231 -11.88 -2.23 -16.83
N GLN A 232 -12.83 -3.12 -16.61
CA GLN A 232 -12.55 -4.52 -16.28
C GLN A 232 -11.74 -5.22 -17.39
N ARG A 233 -12.13 -5.01 -18.67
CA ARG A 233 -11.40 -5.53 -19.83
C ARG A 233 -9.97 -4.98 -19.89
N CYS A 234 -9.79 -3.68 -19.64
CA CYS A 234 -8.48 -3.05 -19.60
C CYS A 234 -7.56 -3.70 -18.55
N PHE A 235 -8.05 -3.94 -17.34
CA PHE A 235 -7.28 -4.61 -16.27
C PHE A 235 -6.97 -6.07 -16.60
N ALA A 236 -7.91 -6.82 -17.18
CA ALA A 236 -7.68 -8.20 -17.59
C ALA A 236 -6.65 -8.33 -18.72
N LEU A 237 -6.73 -7.47 -19.74
CA LEU A 237 -5.73 -7.40 -20.82
C LEU A 237 -4.34 -7.00 -20.30
N THR A 238 -4.30 -6.09 -19.33
CA THR A 238 -3.05 -5.70 -18.65
C THR A 238 -2.43 -6.89 -17.93
N ALA A 239 -3.23 -7.65 -17.18
CA ALA A 239 -2.78 -8.85 -16.47
C ALA A 239 -2.23 -9.92 -17.43
N LEU A 240 -2.90 -10.16 -18.56
CA LEU A 240 -2.42 -11.08 -19.60
C LEU A 240 -1.08 -10.63 -20.20
N LEU A 241 -0.97 -9.35 -20.56
CA LEU A 241 0.26 -8.82 -21.13
C LEU A 241 1.41 -8.83 -20.11
N GLN A 242 1.12 -8.67 -18.82
CA GLN A 242 2.12 -8.86 -17.77
C GLN A 242 2.52 -10.33 -17.63
N SER A 243 1.56 -11.27 -17.64
CA SER A 243 1.85 -12.71 -17.65
C SER A 243 2.81 -13.08 -18.79
N HIS A 244 2.59 -12.51 -19.99
CA HIS A 244 3.49 -12.66 -21.13
C HIS A 244 4.95 -12.29 -20.81
N ASN A 245 5.12 -11.16 -20.14
CA ASN A 245 6.44 -10.61 -19.85
C ASN A 245 7.15 -11.32 -18.69
N THR A 246 6.42 -11.97 -17.77
CA THR A 246 7.00 -12.46 -16.51
C THR A 246 6.87 -13.96 -16.27
N ILE A 247 5.88 -14.63 -16.85
CA ILE A 247 5.56 -16.03 -16.54
C ILE A 247 5.61 -16.91 -17.79
N VAL A 248 4.71 -16.66 -18.75
CA VAL A 248 4.49 -17.55 -19.90
C VAL A 248 4.38 -16.75 -21.20
N PRO A 249 5.24 -17.01 -22.21
CA PRO A 249 5.11 -16.36 -23.51
C PRO A 249 3.74 -16.66 -24.16
N LEU A 250 3.10 -15.63 -24.73
CA LEU A 250 1.79 -15.68 -25.36
C LEU A 250 1.98 -15.44 -26.86
N THR A 251 1.34 -16.24 -27.69
CA THR A 251 1.47 -16.15 -29.15
C THR A 251 0.73 -14.96 -29.75
N ASP A 252 -0.26 -14.44 -29.03
CA ASP A 252 -1.16 -13.34 -29.40
C ASP A 252 -0.85 -12.05 -28.62
N ALA A 253 0.36 -11.93 -28.04
CA ALA A 253 0.74 -10.77 -27.23
C ALA A 253 0.59 -9.42 -27.97
N ASP A 254 0.84 -9.39 -29.28
CA ASP A 254 0.68 -8.18 -30.10
C ASP A 254 -0.80 -7.76 -30.23
N GLU A 255 -1.71 -8.74 -30.38
CA GLU A 255 -3.15 -8.51 -30.44
C GLU A 255 -3.65 -8.01 -29.09
N ILE A 256 -3.22 -8.64 -27.99
CA ILE A 256 -3.52 -8.22 -26.62
C ILE A 256 -3.05 -6.78 -26.39
N ALA A 257 -1.84 -6.43 -26.80
CA ALA A 257 -1.30 -5.08 -26.66
C ALA A 257 -2.07 -4.04 -27.49
N ALA A 258 -2.51 -4.41 -28.71
CA ALA A 258 -3.36 -3.55 -29.54
C ALA A 258 -4.73 -3.32 -28.89
N SER A 259 -5.38 -4.37 -28.39
CA SER A 259 -6.66 -4.26 -27.67
C SER A 259 -6.53 -3.46 -26.37
N LEU A 260 -5.43 -3.62 -25.64
CA LEU A 260 -5.16 -2.84 -24.43
C LEU A 260 -5.01 -1.35 -24.76
N GLN A 261 -4.28 -1.02 -25.83
CA GLN A 261 -4.13 0.35 -26.29
C GLN A 261 -5.49 0.97 -26.67
N GLU A 262 -6.33 0.23 -27.38
CA GLU A 262 -7.68 0.67 -27.73
C GLU A 262 -8.54 0.93 -26.48
N ALA A 263 -8.55 0.00 -25.53
CA ALA A 263 -9.28 0.14 -24.27
C ALA A 263 -8.83 1.38 -23.47
N ILE A 264 -7.51 1.61 -23.38
CA ILE A 264 -6.95 2.80 -22.73
C ILE A 264 -7.40 4.08 -23.44
N ASN A 265 -7.38 4.12 -24.78
CA ASN A 265 -7.79 5.29 -25.55
C ASN A 265 -9.27 5.63 -25.34
N ASN A 266 -10.14 4.62 -25.33
CA ASN A 266 -11.58 4.80 -25.16
C ASN A 266 -11.93 5.35 -23.77
N LEU A 267 -11.19 4.95 -22.74
CA LEU A 267 -11.47 5.34 -21.36
C LEU A 267 -10.82 6.66 -20.91
N ARG A 268 -9.79 7.13 -21.63
CA ARG A 268 -8.93 8.24 -21.20
C ARG A 268 -9.69 9.55 -20.95
N THR A 269 -10.80 9.79 -21.63
CA THR A 269 -11.56 11.05 -21.53
C THR A 269 -12.54 11.10 -20.38
N GLU A 270 -12.89 9.95 -19.80
CA GLU A 270 -14.05 9.84 -18.89
C GLU A 270 -13.66 9.42 -17.47
N VAL A 271 -12.43 8.93 -17.27
CA VAL A 271 -12.01 8.27 -16.03
C VAL A 271 -10.79 8.95 -15.41
N ASN A 272 -10.63 8.82 -14.08
CA ASN A 272 -9.44 9.24 -13.37
C ASN A 272 -8.20 8.56 -13.97
N LEU A 273 -7.27 9.36 -14.53
CA LEU A 273 -6.09 8.86 -15.23
C LEU A 273 -5.21 7.97 -14.35
N GLY A 274 -5.24 8.14 -13.01
CA GLY A 274 -4.50 7.31 -12.07
C GLY A 274 -4.83 5.81 -12.19
N LEU A 275 -6.06 5.46 -12.61
CA LEU A 275 -6.46 4.07 -12.82
C LEU A 275 -5.70 3.40 -13.99
N PHE A 276 -5.14 4.19 -14.92
CA PHE A 276 -4.40 3.68 -16.09
C PHE A 276 -2.89 3.63 -15.89
N ALA A 277 -2.38 3.93 -14.70
CA ALA A 277 -0.95 3.89 -14.43
C ALA A 277 -0.36 2.51 -14.74
N TRP A 278 -0.96 1.44 -14.19
CA TRP A 278 -0.53 0.07 -14.42
C TRP A 278 -0.74 -0.40 -15.87
N PRO A 279 -1.94 -0.23 -16.49
CA PRO A 279 -2.14 -0.49 -17.91
C PRO A 279 -1.13 0.18 -18.84
N ALA A 280 -0.89 1.48 -18.66
CA ALA A 280 0.04 2.23 -19.49
C ALA A 280 1.49 1.77 -19.29
N TYR A 281 1.90 1.50 -18.05
CA TYR A 281 3.23 0.99 -17.76
C TYR A 281 3.47 -0.39 -18.40
N THR A 282 2.54 -1.32 -18.23
CA THR A 282 2.65 -2.68 -18.79
C THR A 282 2.69 -2.65 -20.31
N LEU A 283 1.84 -1.83 -20.95
CA LEU A 283 1.89 -1.61 -22.39
C LEU A 283 3.26 -1.03 -22.82
N GLY A 284 3.77 -0.04 -22.09
CA GLY A 284 5.08 0.56 -22.35
C GLY A 284 6.23 -0.46 -22.28
N ARG A 285 6.21 -1.33 -21.28
CA ARG A 285 7.19 -2.41 -21.15
C ARG A 285 7.19 -3.38 -22.32
N TYR A 286 6.02 -3.67 -22.87
CA TYR A 286 5.89 -4.58 -24.00
C TYR A 286 6.37 -3.95 -25.32
N VAL A 287 5.91 -2.74 -25.65
CA VAL A 287 6.12 -2.14 -26.98
C VAL A 287 7.52 -1.53 -27.17
N GLY A 288 8.22 -1.19 -26.09
CA GLY A 288 9.55 -0.58 -26.15
C GLY A 288 9.57 0.87 -26.67
N CYS A 289 10.75 1.51 -26.63
CA CYS A 289 10.89 2.97 -26.82
C CYS A 289 10.61 3.48 -28.25
N SER A 290 10.77 2.64 -29.27
CA SER A 290 10.66 3.02 -30.69
C SER A 290 9.25 2.88 -31.27
N ASP A 291 8.32 2.29 -30.53
CA ASP A 291 6.96 2.04 -31.00
C ASP A 291 6.09 3.31 -30.93
N ALA A 292 5.24 3.53 -31.94
CA ALA A 292 4.29 4.64 -31.97
C ALA A 292 3.34 4.65 -30.76
N ARG A 293 3.00 3.46 -30.21
CA ARG A 293 2.18 3.24 -29.02
C ARG A 293 2.80 3.86 -27.77
N MET A 294 4.12 3.99 -27.72
CA MET A 294 4.82 4.63 -26.62
C MET A 294 4.42 6.12 -26.46
N ARG A 295 3.99 6.81 -27.52
CA ARG A 295 3.45 8.18 -27.39
C ARG A 295 2.23 8.25 -26.47
N LEU A 296 1.35 7.26 -26.54
CA LEU A 296 0.18 7.17 -25.66
C LEU A 296 0.63 6.97 -24.21
N VAL A 297 1.51 5.99 -23.98
CA VAL A 297 2.07 5.67 -22.66
C VAL A 297 2.71 6.90 -22.02
N LYS A 298 3.59 7.59 -22.75
CA LYS A 298 4.23 8.85 -22.30
C LYS A 298 3.19 9.92 -21.95
N GLY A 299 2.16 10.06 -22.77
CA GLY A 299 1.09 11.03 -22.55
C GLY A 299 0.31 10.76 -21.26
N ILE A 300 -0.02 9.50 -20.99
CA ILE A 300 -0.78 9.11 -19.79
C ILE A 300 0.07 9.25 -18.54
N LEU A 301 1.25 8.64 -18.51
CA LEU A 301 2.13 8.72 -17.35
C LEU A 301 2.56 10.16 -17.05
N GLY A 302 2.81 10.97 -18.08
CA GLY A 302 3.10 12.40 -17.92
C GLY A 302 1.91 13.20 -17.37
N GLN A 303 0.68 12.86 -17.75
CA GLN A 303 -0.52 13.49 -17.20
C GLN A 303 -0.76 13.08 -15.74
N ILE A 304 -0.67 11.80 -15.42
CA ILE A 304 -0.76 11.30 -14.04
C ILE A 304 0.27 12.02 -13.17
N TYR A 305 1.51 12.11 -13.66
CA TYR A 305 2.57 12.85 -12.99
C TYR A 305 2.23 14.33 -12.74
N SER A 306 1.72 15.02 -13.76
CA SER A 306 1.33 16.43 -13.61
C SER A 306 0.18 16.64 -12.63
N GLN A 307 -0.68 15.63 -12.44
CA GLN A 307 -1.80 15.67 -11.50
C GLN A 307 -1.35 15.34 -10.07
N THR A 308 -0.32 14.51 -9.90
CA THR A 308 0.24 14.17 -8.59
C THR A 308 1.25 15.20 -8.08
N ASN A 309 1.91 15.95 -8.98
CA ASN A 309 2.93 16.95 -8.64
C ASN A 309 2.48 18.40 -8.89
N ASP A 310 1.76 18.98 -7.92
CA ASP A 310 2.10 20.32 -7.40
C ASP A 310 1.61 20.59 -5.96
N PRO A 311 2.34 20.09 -4.95
CA PRO A 311 2.43 20.77 -3.65
C PRO A 311 3.82 21.36 -3.34
N PHE A 312 4.88 21.00 -4.10
CA PHE A 312 6.29 21.26 -3.73
C PHE A 312 7.17 21.91 -4.81
N GLY A 313 6.65 22.30 -5.99
CA GLY A 313 7.36 23.21 -6.91
C GLY A 313 8.54 22.66 -7.75
N PHE A 314 8.47 21.42 -8.28
CA PHE A 314 9.55 20.80 -9.09
C PHE A 314 9.30 20.76 -10.62
N SER A 315 8.53 21.70 -11.19
CA SER A 315 7.93 21.59 -12.53
C SER A 315 8.89 21.52 -13.75
N GLY A 316 10.19 21.78 -13.62
CA GLY A 316 11.13 21.82 -14.76
C GLY A 316 11.97 20.56 -15.01
N LYS A 317 12.37 19.85 -13.96
CA LYS A 317 13.33 18.72 -14.09
C LYS A 317 12.67 17.44 -14.59
N ALA A 318 11.44 17.17 -14.18
CA ALA A 318 10.75 15.92 -14.47
C ALA A 318 10.36 15.75 -15.94
N HIS A 319 9.96 16.84 -16.62
CA HIS A 319 9.69 16.79 -18.06
C HIS A 319 10.97 16.50 -18.86
N THR A 320 12.10 16.99 -18.39
CA THR A 320 13.43 16.76 -18.98
C THR A 320 13.94 15.35 -18.68
N LEU A 321 13.65 14.77 -17.50
CA LEU A 321 13.98 13.40 -17.11
C LEU A 321 13.16 12.34 -17.86
N LEU A 322 11.82 12.50 -17.92
CA LEU A 322 10.96 11.66 -18.76
C LEU A 322 11.35 11.73 -20.24
N ALA A 323 11.67 12.92 -20.76
CA ALA A 323 12.11 13.08 -22.14
C ALA A 323 13.51 12.49 -22.40
N ARG A 324 14.42 12.52 -21.42
CA ARG A 324 15.79 11.98 -21.50
C ARG A 324 15.81 10.45 -21.42
N ASN A 325 15.05 9.85 -20.51
CA ASN A 325 15.14 8.40 -20.22
C ASN A 325 14.26 7.56 -21.14
N LEU A 326 13.19 8.14 -21.67
CA LEU A 326 12.44 7.52 -22.76
C LEU A 326 13.09 7.68 -24.15
N GLY A 327 14.35 8.15 -24.18
CA GLY A 327 15.23 8.23 -25.35
C GLY A 327 16.46 7.33 -25.25
N ILE A 328 16.64 6.56 -24.17
CA ILE A 328 17.77 5.65 -23.98
C ILE A 328 17.44 4.29 -24.62
N GLY A 329 18.34 3.83 -25.48
CA GLY A 329 18.17 2.66 -26.32
C GLY A 329 18.28 1.34 -25.56
N ILE A 330 17.45 0.38 -26.01
CA ILE A 330 17.65 -1.08 -25.97
C ILE A 330 18.57 -1.56 -24.84
N GLY A 331 18.06 -1.59 -23.61
CA GLY A 331 18.80 -2.13 -22.46
C GLY A 331 18.04 -1.93 -21.16
N ASP A 332 17.98 -0.68 -20.69
CA ASP A 332 17.72 -0.41 -19.26
C ASP A 332 16.54 0.56 -19.00
N GLY A 333 15.86 1.03 -20.05
CA GLY A 333 14.83 2.07 -19.96
C GLY A 333 13.68 1.83 -18.96
N PRO A 334 13.13 0.60 -18.82
CA PRO A 334 12.09 0.32 -17.81
C PRO A 334 12.61 0.30 -16.37
N GLU A 335 13.87 -0.11 -16.14
CA GLU A 335 14.50 -0.16 -14.82
C GLU A 335 14.95 1.24 -14.37
N GLU A 336 15.44 2.08 -15.29
CA GLU A 336 15.72 3.50 -15.03
C GLU A 336 14.43 4.31 -14.78
N LEU A 337 13.35 4.07 -15.56
CA LEU A 337 12.05 4.71 -15.32
C LEU A 337 11.47 4.31 -13.96
N GLN A 338 11.78 3.09 -13.52
CA GLN A 338 11.38 2.52 -12.24
C GLN A 338 12.23 3.08 -11.08
N GLU A 339 13.55 3.23 -11.26
CA GLU A 339 14.45 3.88 -10.30
C GLU A 339 14.11 5.36 -10.08
N GLU A 340 13.71 6.07 -11.13
CA GLU A 340 13.42 7.50 -11.05
C GLU A 340 11.97 7.85 -10.72
N ALA A 341 10.97 7.03 -11.11
CA ALA A 341 9.59 7.21 -10.63
C ALA A 341 9.53 7.21 -9.09
N MET A 342 10.42 6.43 -8.45
CA MET A 342 10.65 6.43 -7.00
C MET A 342 11.25 7.73 -6.46
N GLU A 343 12.08 8.47 -7.23
CA GLU A 343 12.67 9.75 -6.77
C GLU A 343 11.66 10.90 -6.78
N VAL A 344 10.64 10.84 -7.64
CA VAL A 344 9.66 11.92 -7.83
C VAL A 344 8.29 11.66 -7.20
N GLY A 345 8.17 10.61 -6.37
CA GLY A 345 6.96 10.32 -5.60
C GLY A 345 5.77 9.87 -6.44
N LEU A 346 6.02 9.30 -7.62
CA LEU A 346 5.01 8.49 -8.29
C LEU A 346 4.93 7.17 -7.52
N TRP A 347 3.98 7.12 -6.59
CA TRP A 347 3.58 6.01 -5.71
C TRP A 347 4.32 5.90 -4.38
#